data_AF-A0A9R0P2L9-F1
#
_entry.id   AF-A0A9R0P2L9-F1
#
_cell.length_a   1.000
_cell.length_b   1.000
_cell.length_c   1.000
_cell.angle_alpha   90.00
_cell.angle_beta   90.00
_cell.angle_gamma   90.00
#
_symmetry.space_group_name_H-M   'P 1'
#
loop_
_entity.id
_entity.type
_entity.pdbx_description
1 polymer ?
#
loop_
_entity_poly.entity_id
_entity_poly.type
_entity_poly.pdbx_seq_one_letter_code
_entity_poly.pdbx_strand_id
1 'polypeptide(L)' 'MLSKVLGRPSTFHPLTFEEQRQAMIDAGLPAAVAEMNAEALGLFAEGDADWATEDVPSLLGRPARTFREFVTDHAATFA' A
#
# COMPACT_ATOMS: atom_id res chain seq x y z
N MET A 1 -10.35 2.55 5.59
CA MET A 1 -10.96 1.31 5.04
C MET A 1 -10.60 0.11 5.90
N LEU A 2 -9.31 -0.11 6.19
CA LEU A 2 -8.83 -1.17 7.08
C LEU A 2 -9.50 -1.14 8.47
N SER A 3 -9.50 0.00 9.15
CA SER A 3 -10.11 0.16 10.48
C SER A 3 -11.61 -0.18 10.50
N LYS A 4 -12.32 0.04 9.38
CA LYS A 4 -13.74 -0.33 9.25
C LYS A 4 -13.94 -1.83 9.14
N VAL A 5 -13.08 -2.51 8.37
CA VAL A 5 -13.16 -3.98 8.20
C VAL A 5 -12.73 -4.70 9.48
N LEU A 6 -11.68 -4.21 10.15
CA LEU A 6 -11.16 -4.82 11.38
C LEU A 6 -11.95 -4.47 12.65
N GLY A 7 -12.88 -3.50 12.57
CA GLY A 7 -13.65 -3.06 13.74
C GLY A 7 -12.82 -2.38 14.84
N ARG A 8 -11.56 -2.00 14.57
CA ARG A 8 -10.65 -1.34 15.51
C ARG A 8 -9.89 -0.19 14.84
N PRO A 9 -9.51 0.87 15.58
CA PRO A 9 -8.74 1.98 15.03
C PRO A 9 -7.42 1.53 14.40
N SER A 10 -7.14 2.08 13.23
CA SER A 10 -5.85 1.99 12.52
C SER A 10 -5.66 3.33 11.84
N THR A 11 -4.59 4.03 12.19
CA THR A 11 -4.29 5.41 11.79
C THR A 11 -3.10 5.42 10.83
N PHE A 12 -3.18 6.32 9.86
CA PHE A 12 -2.04 6.61 9.00
C PHE A 12 -1.12 7.62 9.71
N HIS A 13 0.16 7.29 9.78
CA HIS A 13 1.21 8.18 10.28
C HIS A 13 2.14 8.51 9.11
N PRO A 14 2.12 9.75 8.59
CA PRO A 14 3.02 10.13 7.52
C PRO A 14 4.47 10.07 8.01
N LEU A 15 5.35 9.52 7.19
CA LEU A 15 6.79 9.49 7.43
C LEU A 15 7.48 10.36 6.39
N THR A 16 8.58 10.99 6.79
CA THR A 16 9.54 11.57 5.86
C THR A 16 10.25 10.46 5.07
N PHE A 17 10.91 10.84 3.98
CA PHE A 17 11.73 9.91 3.19
C PHE A 17 12.71 9.12 4.06
N GLU A 18 13.45 9.82 4.93
CA GLU A 18 14.48 9.21 5.76
C GLU A 18 13.89 8.27 6.82
N GLU A 19 12.77 8.65 7.44
CA GLU A 19 12.06 7.78 8.38
C GLU A 19 11.52 6.52 7.69
N GLN A 20 10.97 6.66 6.49
CA GLN A 20 10.45 5.54 5.70
C GLN A 20 11.59 4.58 5.29
N ARG A 21 12.71 5.13 4.79
CA ARG A 21 13.92 4.38 4.43
C ARG A 21 14.45 3.60 5.64
N GLN A 22 14.60 4.27 6.78
CA GLN A 22 15.14 3.64 7.99
C GLN A 22 14.19 2.57 8.54
N ALA A 23 12.88 2.83 8.57
CA ALA A 23 11.89 1.84 9.02
C ALA A 23 11.93 0.55 8.19
N MET A 24 12.18 0.65 6.87
CA MET A 24 12.35 -0.52 6.01
C MET A 24 13.62 -1.31 6.31
N ILE A 25 14.73 -0.62 6.58
CA ILE A 25 15.99 -1.27 7.00
C ILE A 25 15.80 -1.99 8.33
N ASP A 26 15.14 -1.35 9.29
CA ASP A 26 14.85 -1.94 10.60
C ASP A 26 13.93 -3.17 10.47
N ALA A 27 13.07 -3.19 9.45
CA ALA A 27 12.25 -4.35 9.08
C ALA A 27 13.01 -5.44 8.30
N GLY A 28 14.31 -5.25 8.02
CA GLY A 28 15.19 -6.23 7.41
C GLY A 28 15.41 -6.09 5.90
N LEU A 29 14.96 -5.00 5.26
CA LEU A 29 15.27 -4.75 3.85
C LEU A 29 16.75 -4.37 3.68
N PRO A 30 17.42 -4.82 2.59
CA PRO A 30 18.71 -4.27 2.21
C PRO A 30 18.62 -2.75 1.97
N ALA A 31 19.64 -2.00 2.40
CA ALA A 31 19.61 -0.53 2.36
C ALA A 31 19.30 0.04 0.96
N ALA A 32 19.85 -0.54 -0.10
CA ALA A 32 19.57 -0.09 -1.47
C ALA A 32 18.09 -0.29 -1.87
N VAL A 33 17.45 -1.37 -1.40
CA VAL A 33 16.02 -1.62 -1.67
C VAL A 33 15.15 -0.66 -0.86
N ALA A 34 15.55 -0.36 0.39
CA ALA A 34 14.86 0.61 1.21
C ALA A 34 14.91 2.03 0.61
N GLU A 35 16.06 2.44 0.07
CA GLU A 35 16.22 3.72 -0.65
C GLU A 35 15.24 3.80 -1.83
N MET A 36 15.30 2.81 -2.74
CA MET A 36 14.45 2.78 -3.94
C MET A 36 12.95 2.77 -3.60
N ASN A 37 12.56 2.07 -2.55
CA ASN A 37 11.16 2.07 -2.11
C ASN A 37 10.75 3.40 -1.49
N ALA A 38 11.63 4.08 -0.75
CA ALA A 38 11.36 5.40 -0.20
C ALA A 38 11.22 6.44 -1.32
N GLU A 39 12.03 6.34 -2.39
CA GLU A 39 11.90 7.17 -3.60
C GLU A 39 10.54 6.95 -4.28
N ALA A 40 10.15 5.70 -4.51
CA ALA A 40 8.85 5.37 -5.10
C ALA A 40 7.67 5.89 -4.28
N LEU A 41 7.72 5.78 -2.95
CA LEU A 41 6.68 6.32 -2.06
C LEU A 41 6.63 7.86 -2.09
N GLY A 42 7.76 8.53 -2.29
CA GLY A 42 7.80 9.97 -2.54
C GLY A 42 7.06 10.36 -3.81
N LEU A 43 7.32 9.65 -4.91
CA LEU A 43 6.62 9.85 -6.20
C LEU A 43 5.11 9.59 -6.07
N PHE A 44 4.70 8.57 -5.32
CA PHE A 44 3.29 8.29 -5.07
C PHE A 44 2.62 9.41 -4.27
N ALA A 45 3.32 10.02 -3.31
CA ALA A 45 2.80 11.17 -2.58
C ALA A 45 2.60 12.40 -3.47
N GLU A 46 3.31 12.48 -4.61
CA GLU A 46 3.15 13.51 -5.65
C GLU A 46 2.09 13.14 -6.71
N GLY A 47 1.47 11.96 -6.61
CA GLY A 47 0.40 11.51 -7.50
C GLY A 47 0.89 10.74 -8.74
N ASP A 48 2.16 10.34 -8.82
CA ASP A 48 2.75 9.65 -9.98
C ASP A 48 2.13 8.25 -10.26
N ALA A 49 1.28 7.76 -9.35
CA ALA A 49 0.54 6.50 -9.48
C ALA A 49 -1.00 6.66 -9.38
N ASP A 50 -1.53 7.88 -9.38
CA ASP A 50 -2.97 8.16 -9.20
C ASP A 50 -3.78 8.03 -10.50
N TRP A 51 -3.48 7.01 -11.30
CA TRP A 51 -4.20 6.70 -12.54
C TRP A 51 -4.72 5.26 -12.52
N ALA A 52 -5.86 5.07 -13.18
CA ALA A 52 -6.48 3.77 -13.36
C ALA A 52 -6.64 3.49 -14.86
N THR A 53 -6.63 2.21 -15.22
CA THR A 53 -6.90 1.74 -16.58
C THR A 53 -8.07 0.77 -16.58
N GLU A 54 -8.61 0.53 -17.76
CA GLU A 54 -9.65 -0.47 -18.00
C GLU A 54 -9.08 -1.85 -18.33
N ASP A 55 -7.77 -2.08 -18.12
CA ASP A 55 -7.10 -3.29 -18.60
C ASP A 55 -7.67 -4.54 -17.94
N VAL A 56 -7.92 -4.51 -16.63
CA VAL A 56 -8.48 -5.65 -15.89
C VAL A 56 -9.89 -6.03 -16.40
N PRO A 57 -10.88 -5.11 -16.45
CA PRO A 57 -12.18 -5.45 -17.00
C PRO A 57 -12.13 -5.83 -18.48
N SER A 58 -11.28 -5.18 -19.28
CA SER A 58 -11.14 -5.47 -20.71
C SER A 58 -10.55 -6.86 -20.98
N LEU A 59 -9.53 -7.28 -20.22
CA LEU A 59 -8.84 -8.56 -20.41
C LEU A 59 -9.57 -9.73 -19.76
N LEU A 60 -10.19 -9.51 -18.60
CA LEU A 60 -10.77 -10.59 -17.78
C LEU A 60 -12.29 -10.67 -17.84
N GLY A 61 -12.97 -9.71 -18.48
CA GLY A 61 -14.44 -9.66 -18.57
C GLY A 61 -15.14 -9.44 -17.23
N ARG A 62 -14.42 -8.97 -16.21
CA ARG A 62 -14.94 -8.68 -14.87
C ARG A 62 -14.18 -7.53 -14.20
N PRO A 63 -14.81 -6.79 -13.26
CA PRO A 63 -14.14 -5.70 -12.56
C PRO A 63 -12.89 -6.15 -11.80
N ALA A 64 -11.94 -5.22 -11.63
CA ALA A 64 -10.86 -5.37 -10.66
C ALA A 64 -11.42 -5.49 -9.25
N ARG A 65 -10.78 -6.30 -8.41
CA ARG A 65 -11.15 -6.39 -7.00
C ARG A 65 -10.84 -5.07 -6.30
N THR A 66 -11.73 -4.66 -5.43
CA THR A 66 -11.54 -3.47 -4.59
C THR A 66 -10.60 -3.78 -3.43
N PHE A 67 -9.95 -2.74 -2.90
CA PHE A 67 -9.17 -2.87 -1.66
C PHE A 67 -10.02 -3.38 -0.48
N ARG A 68 -11.32 -3.03 -0.43
CA ARG A 68 -12.24 -3.53 0.61
C ARG A 68 -12.38 -5.04 0.58
N GLU A 69 -12.59 -5.60 -0.62
CA GLU A 69 -12.73 -7.05 -0.81
C GLU A 69 -11.46 -7.76 -0.36
N PHE A 70 -10.30 -7.26 -0.81
CA PHE A 70 -9.00 -7.80 -0.39
C PHE A 70 -8.83 -7.82 1.14
N VAL A 71 -9.08 -6.69 1.82
CA VAL A 71 -8.93 -6.62 3.28
C VAL A 71 -9.95 -7.54 3.99
N THR A 72 -11.15 -7.71 3.42
CA THR A 72 -12.17 -8.61 3.99
C THR A 72 -11.73 -10.06 3.88
N ASP A 73 -11.24 -10.48 2.72
CA ASP A 73 -10.75 -11.83 2.45
C ASP A 73 -9.55 -12.20 3.34
N HIS A 74 -8.73 -11.21 3.71
CA HIS A 74 -7.51 -11.38 4.50
C HIS A 74 -7.59 -10.84 5.93
N ALA A 75 -8.80 -10.56 6.45
CA ALA A 75 -8.98 -9.94 7.76
C ALA A 75 -8.31 -10.74 8.89
N ALA A 76 -8.29 -12.08 8.78
CA ALA A 76 -7.71 -12.98 9.77
C ALA A 76 -6.19 -12.82 9.93
N THR A 77 -5.46 -12.34 8.92
CA THR A 77 -4.01 -12.08 9.02
C THR A 77 -3.69 -10.92 9.98
N PHE A 78 -4.68 -10.06 10.24
CA PHE A 78 -4.56 -8.92 11.13
C PHE A 78 -5.15 -9.18 12.53
N ALA A 79 -5.58 -10.41 12.84
CA ALA A 79 -6.15 -10.76 14.14
C ALA A 79 -5.16 -10.49 15.29
#